data_AF-A0A5J4N5H7-F1
#
_entry.id   AF-A0A5J4N5H7-F1
#
_cell.length_a   1.000
_cell.length_b   1.000
_cell.length_c   1.000
_cell.angle_alpha   90.00
_cell.angle_beta   90.00
_cell.angle_gamma   90.00
#
_symmetry.space_group_name_H-M   'P 1'
#
loop_
_entity.id
_entity.type
_entity.pdbx_description
1 polymer ?
#
loop_
_entity_poly.entity_id
_entity_poly.type
_entity_poly.pdbx_seq_one_letter_code
_entity_poly.pdbx_strand_id
1 'polypeptide(L)'
;MSLNQTLLHKPLLNIAPSGFVPASPSDVQITLPCTGKATGIAPFRVQLDFRREFEGLRKIPPISFVVYKYCLSASKQTGHIINCECRVRCKHLHDKRRRNNHKRCIRQCQRQFSESSTSIGGVIS
;
A
#
# COMPACT_ATOMS: atom_id res chain seq x y z
N MET A 1 -10.72 3.44 13.34
CA MET A 1 -9.79 4.59 13.52
C MET A 1 -8.36 4.12 13.27
N SER A 2 -7.49 4.95 12.67
CA SER A 2 -6.06 4.61 12.51
C SER A 2 -5.38 4.74 13.88
N LEU A 3 -4.79 3.63 14.37
CA LEU A 3 -4.13 3.58 15.68
C LEU A 3 -2.71 4.16 15.63
N ASN A 4 -2.16 4.43 14.44
CA ASN A 4 -0.82 4.97 14.24
C ASN A 4 -0.77 5.90 13.01
N GLN A 5 -1.10 7.18 13.22
CA GLN A 5 -1.12 8.20 12.16
C GLN A 5 0.28 8.55 11.60
N THR A 6 1.35 8.09 12.24
CA THR A 6 2.71 8.25 11.74
C THR A 6 2.99 7.36 10.54
N LEU A 7 2.38 6.16 10.47
CA LEU A 7 2.57 5.19 9.39
C LEU A 7 1.45 5.19 8.36
N LEU A 8 0.20 5.38 8.80
CA LEU A 8 -0.99 5.23 7.95
C LEU A 8 -1.93 6.42 8.13
N HIS A 9 -2.27 7.06 7.01
CA HIS A 9 -3.32 8.07 6.96
C HIS A 9 -4.69 7.47 7.32
N LYS A 10 -5.69 8.33 7.52
CA LYS A 10 -7.07 7.88 7.71
C LYS A 10 -7.52 7.09 6.48
N PRO A 11 -8.04 5.87 6.65
CA PRO A 11 -8.58 5.10 5.54
C PRO A 11 -9.74 5.79 4.84
N LEU A 12 -9.83 5.55 3.54
CA LEU A 12 -10.87 6.09 2.68
C LEU A 12 -11.78 4.95 2.25
N LEU A 13 -13.08 5.23 2.21
CA LEU A 13 -14.10 4.31 1.74
C LEU A 13 -14.71 4.89 0.46
N ASN A 14 -15.06 4.02 -0.49
CA ASN A 14 -15.82 4.40 -1.68
C ASN A 14 -17.33 4.56 -1.40
N ILE A 15 -17.75 4.41 -0.15
CA ILE A 15 -19.14 4.53 0.30
C ILE A 15 -19.25 5.58 1.41
N ALA A 16 -20.47 6.07 1.62
CA ALA A 16 -20.78 6.88 2.78
C ALA A 16 -20.57 6.09 4.09
N PRO A 17 -20.26 6.75 5.23
CA PRO A 17 -20.09 6.08 6.52
C PRO A 17 -21.33 5.33 7.02
N SER A 18 -22.51 5.70 6.50
CA SER A 18 -23.80 5.09 6.80
C SER A 18 -24.69 5.13 5.56
N GLY A 19 -25.55 4.13 5.40
CA GLY A 19 -26.54 4.10 4.32
C GLY A 19 -27.27 2.77 4.30
N PHE A 20 -28.00 2.54 3.21
CA PHE A 20 -28.71 1.29 2.98
C PHE A 20 -27.81 0.29 2.24
N VAL A 21 -27.93 -0.99 2.61
CA VAL A 21 -27.29 -2.07 1.87
C VAL A 21 -28.09 -2.29 0.58
N PRO A 22 -27.47 -2.21 -0.61
CA PRO A 22 -28.17 -2.43 -1.87
C PRO A 22 -28.65 -3.88 -2.00
N ALA A 23 -29.76 -4.08 -2.70
CA ALA A 23 -30.30 -5.42 -2.96
C ALA A 23 -29.39 -6.25 -3.88
N SER A 24 -28.64 -5.59 -4.77
CA SER A 24 -27.67 -6.22 -5.66
C SER A 24 -26.28 -6.35 -5.02
N PRO A 25 -25.53 -7.42 -5.32
CA PRO A 25 -24.12 -7.51 -4.93
C PRO A 25 -23.34 -6.27 -5.37
N SER A 26 -22.57 -5.69 -4.44
CA SER A 26 -21.83 -4.45 -4.66
C SER A 26 -20.49 -4.51 -3.94
N ASP A 27 -19.45 -3.98 -4.57
CA ASP A 27 -18.10 -3.98 -4.01
C ASP A 27 -17.82 -2.73 -3.18
N VAL A 28 -17.33 -2.95 -1.95
CA VAL A 28 -16.84 -1.88 -1.07
C VAL A 28 -15.32 -1.88 -1.09
N GLN A 29 -14.74 -0.75 -1.47
CA GLN A 29 -13.30 -0.54 -1.53
C GLN A 29 -12.82 0.25 -0.32
N ILE A 30 -11.86 -0.33 0.41
CA ILE A 30 -11.15 0.32 1.51
C ILE A 30 -9.74 0.67 1.03
N THR A 31 -9.45 1.97 0.89
CA THR A 31 -8.11 2.45 0.58
C THR A 31 -7.35 2.74 1.87
N LEU A 32 -6.16 2.15 2.02
CA LEU A 32 -5.27 2.31 3.17
C LEU A 32 -3.99 3.07 2.77
N PRO A 33 -3.98 4.41 2.77
CA PRO A 33 -2.82 5.18 2.32
C PRO A 33 -1.70 5.24 3.37
N CYS A 34 -0.48 4.84 2.99
CA CYS A 34 0.72 5.02 3.81
C CYS A 34 1.19 6.47 3.77
N THR A 35 1.76 6.96 4.87
CA THR A 35 2.26 8.36 4.96
C THR A 35 3.58 8.59 4.26
N GLY A 36 4.37 7.53 4.03
CA GLY A 36 5.74 7.63 3.53
C GLY A 36 6.74 8.19 4.54
N LYS A 37 6.34 8.52 5.77
CA LYS A 37 7.26 9.10 6.79
C LYS A 37 8.17 8.05 7.43
N ALA A 38 7.65 6.86 7.67
CA ALA A 38 8.38 5.78 8.32
C ALA A 38 8.00 4.41 7.74
N THR A 39 8.88 3.43 7.92
CA THR A 39 8.61 2.03 7.59
C THR A 39 8.07 1.30 8.81
N GLY A 40 7.00 0.53 8.64
CA GLY A 40 6.44 -0.26 9.74
C GLY A 40 5.13 -0.94 9.38
N ILE A 41 4.56 -1.67 10.34
CA ILE A 41 3.24 -2.29 10.23
C ILE A 41 2.24 -1.41 10.99
N ALA A 42 1.17 -0.99 10.31
CA ALA A 42 0.08 -0.23 10.90
C ALA A 42 -1.18 -1.10 11.01
N PRO A 43 -1.70 -1.33 12.23
CA PRO A 43 -2.98 -2.00 12.42
C PRO A 43 -4.15 -1.04 12.13
N PHE A 44 -5.19 -1.54 11.50
CA PHE A 44 -6.42 -0.83 11.22
C PHE A 44 -7.64 -1.71 11.55
N ARG A 45 -8.56 -1.18 12.36
CA ARG A 45 -9.80 -1.87 12.72
C ARG A 45 -10.92 -1.49 11.76
N VAL A 46 -11.55 -2.49 11.17
CA VAL A 46 -12.80 -2.40 10.41
C VAL A 46 -13.94 -2.84 11.33
N GLN A 47 -15.00 -2.05 11.39
CA GLN A 47 -16.24 -2.40 12.07
C GLN A 47 -17.41 -1.98 11.20
N LEU A 48 -18.33 -2.91 10.98
CA LEU A 48 -19.57 -2.73 10.22
C LEU A 48 -20.74 -3.10 11.12
N ASP A 49 -21.62 -2.13 11.36
CA ASP A 49 -22.81 -2.31 12.18
C ASP A 49 -24.05 -2.32 11.28
N PHE A 50 -24.77 -3.45 11.26
CA PHE A 50 -26.00 -3.59 10.48
C PHE A 50 -27.22 -3.41 11.37
N ARG A 51 -28.14 -2.55 10.95
CA ARG A 51 -29.42 -2.33 11.62
C ARG A 51 -30.55 -2.80 10.72
N ARG A 52 -31.55 -3.46 11.29
CA ARG A 52 -32.81 -3.78 10.61
C ARG A 52 -33.81 -2.67 10.93
N GLU A 53 -34.67 -2.35 9.97
CA GLU A 53 -35.76 -1.40 10.18
C GLU A 53 -36.82 -1.94 11.14
N PHE A 54 -36.97 -3.27 11.23
CA PHE A 54 -37.93 -3.92 12.13
C PHE A 54 -37.28 -4.33 13.45
N GLU A 55 -37.68 -3.69 14.54
CA GLU A 55 -37.13 -3.88 15.90
C GLU A 55 -37.44 -5.25 16.53
N GLY A 56 -38.44 -6.00 16.01
CA GLY A 56 -38.86 -7.30 16.53
C GLY A 56 -37.97 -8.50 16.15
N LEU A 57 -36.96 -8.29 15.30
CA LEU A 57 -36.06 -9.35 14.86
C LEU A 57 -34.72 -9.30 15.61
N ARG A 58 -34.06 -10.45 15.78
CA ARG A 58 -32.74 -10.52 16.44
C ARG A 58 -31.75 -9.53 15.78
N LYS A 59 -31.03 -8.79 16.61
CA LYS A 59 -29.96 -7.88 16.18
C LYS A 59 -28.94 -8.63 15.33
N ILE A 60 -28.55 -8.04 14.20
CA ILE A 60 -27.44 -8.57 13.40
C ILE A 60 -26.15 -8.25 14.16
N PRO A 61 -25.29 -9.24 14.45
CA PRO A 61 -24.04 -8.98 15.13
C PRO A 61 -23.13 -8.12 14.25
N PRO A 62 -22.37 -7.17 14.83
CA PRO A 62 -21.46 -6.35 14.08
C PRO A 62 -20.31 -7.21 13.53
N ILE A 63 -19.87 -6.90 12.31
CA ILE A 63 -18.67 -7.51 11.73
C ILE A 63 -17.49 -6.63 12.13
N SER A 64 -16.54 -7.19 12.89
CA SER A 64 -15.34 -6.46 13.33
C SER A 64 -14.10 -7.31 13.15
N PHE A 65 -13.08 -6.75 12.50
CA PHE A 65 -11.78 -7.41 12.33
C PHE A 65 -10.65 -6.37 12.26
N VAL A 66 -9.42 -6.84 12.49
CA VAL A 66 -8.20 -6.02 12.40
C VAL A 66 -7.42 -6.45 11.17
N VAL A 67 -7.07 -5.47 10.35
CA VAL A 67 -6.21 -5.62 9.17
C VAL A 67 -4.86 -4.99 9.46
N TYR A 68 -3.79 -5.59 8.95
CA TYR A 68 -2.44 -5.08 9.08
C TYR A 68 -1.93 -4.62 7.72
N LYS A 69 -1.39 -3.40 7.65
CA LYS A 69 -0.73 -2.90 6.45
C LYS A 69 0.73 -2.62 6.70
N TYR A 70 1.60 -3.17 5.83
CA TYR A 70 3.00 -2.80 5.80
C TYR A 70 3.20 -1.54 4.97
N CYS A 71 3.81 -0.52 5.57
CA CYS A 71 4.15 0.75 4.95
C CYS A 71 5.67 0.92 4.85
N LEU A 72 6.11 1.50 3.75
CA LEU A 72 7.50 1.91 3.54
C LEU A 72 7.61 3.43 3.73
N SER A 73 8.75 3.90 4.24
CA SER A 73 9.11 5.31 4.07
C SER A 73 9.30 5.63 2.58
N ALA A 74 9.16 6.90 2.20
CA ALA A 74 9.35 7.34 0.82
C ALA A 74 10.73 6.92 0.29
N SER A 75 11.79 7.07 1.08
CA SER A 75 13.15 6.62 0.72
C SER A 75 13.22 5.12 0.44
N LYS A 76 12.62 4.28 1.29
CA LYS A 76 12.59 2.83 1.09
C LYS A 76 11.66 2.42 -0.06
N GLN A 77 10.55 3.12 -0.26
CA GLN A 77 9.64 2.88 -1.37
C GLN A 77 10.31 3.17 -2.70
N THR A 78 10.99 4.31 -2.84
CA THR A 78 11.79 4.65 -4.02
C THR A 78 12.88 3.60 -4.26
N GLY A 79 13.64 3.24 -3.21
CA GLY A 79 14.65 2.18 -3.32
C GLY A 79 14.07 0.82 -3.74
N HIS A 80 12.88 0.48 -3.27
CA HIS A 80 12.17 -0.74 -3.66
C HIS A 80 11.74 -0.71 -5.13
N ILE A 81 11.14 0.39 -5.59
CA ILE A 81 10.73 0.59 -6.98
C ILE A 81 11.94 0.46 -7.91
N ILE A 82 13.03 1.19 -7.62
CA ILE A 82 14.27 1.12 -8.42
C ILE A 82 14.82 -0.31 -8.46
N ASN A 83 14.84 -1.02 -7.34
CA ASN A 83 15.33 -2.40 -7.29
C ASN A 83 14.45 -3.33 -8.13
N CYS A 84 13.12 -3.20 -8.07
CA CYS A 84 12.20 -3.97 -8.90
C CYS A 84 12.42 -3.71 -10.38
N GLU A 85 12.50 -2.43 -10.78
CA GLU A 85 12.78 -2.01 -12.16
C GLU A 85 14.09 -2.61 -12.68
N CYS A 86 15.17 -2.49 -11.91
CA CYS A 86 16.47 -3.02 -12.30
C CYS A 86 16.50 -4.55 -12.36
N ARG A 87 15.76 -5.25 -11.48
CA ARG A 87 15.63 -6.71 -11.56
C ARG A 87 14.90 -7.14 -12.84
N VAL A 88 13.84 -6.44 -13.23
CA VAL A 88 13.12 -6.71 -14.47
C VAL A 88 14.04 -6.49 -15.67
N ARG A 89 14.74 -5.34 -15.72
CA ARG A 89 15.69 -5.01 -16.80
C ARG A 89 16.82 -6.03 -16.94
N CYS A 90 17.38 -6.49 -15.82
CA CYS A 90 18.49 -7.44 -15.81
C CYS A 90 18.05 -8.91 -15.86
N LYS A 91 16.74 -9.22 -15.95
CA LYS A 91 16.19 -10.59 -15.86
C LYS A 91 16.85 -11.57 -16.84
N HIS A 92 17.26 -11.12 -18.02
CA HIS A 92 17.94 -11.91 -19.04
C HIS A 92 19.31 -12.46 -18.60
N LEU A 93 19.91 -11.93 -17.53
CA LEU A 93 21.18 -12.39 -16.97
C LEU A 93 21.01 -13.32 -15.75
N HIS A 94 19.78 -13.66 -15.36
CA HIS A 94 19.49 -14.42 -14.14
C HIS A 94 19.92 -15.91 -14.17
N ASP A 95 20.60 -16.35 -15.24
CA ASP A 95 21.22 -17.68 -15.31
C ASP A 95 22.28 -17.84 -14.19
N LYS A 96 22.30 -19.02 -13.54
CA LYS A 96 23.27 -19.38 -12.50
C LYS A 96 24.71 -19.16 -12.97
N ARG A 97 25.02 -19.42 -14.25
CA ARG A 97 26.35 -19.19 -14.84
C ARG A 97 26.72 -17.71 -14.98
N ARG A 98 25.74 -16.81 -14.99
CA ARG A 98 25.89 -15.36 -15.20
C ARG A 98 25.52 -14.54 -13.96
N ARG A 99 25.46 -15.16 -12.78
CA ARG A 99 25.07 -14.50 -11.51
C ARG A 99 25.87 -13.23 -11.20
N ASN A 100 27.17 -13.20 -11.51
CA ASN A 100 28.01 -12.02 -11.32
C ASN A 100 27.64 -10.89 -12.30
N ASN A 101 27.35 -11.22 -13.55
CA ASN A 101 26.88 -10.26 -14.56
C ASN A 101 25.50 -9.70 -14.21
N HIS A 102 24.60 -10.54 -13.70
CA HIS A 102 23.30 -10.12 -13.18
C HIS A 102 23.44 -9.09 -12.04
N LYS A 103 24.28 -9.38 -11.05
CA LYS A 103 24.55 -8.44 -9.95
C LYS A 103 25.19 -7.15 -10.45
N ARG A 104 26.12 -7.23 -11.41
CA ARG A 104 26.77 -6.05 -12.01
C ARG A 104 25.76 -5.17 -12.75
N CYS A 105 24.88 -5.78 -13.54
CA CYS A 105 23.80 -5.11 -14.24
C CYS A 105 22.86 -4.37 -13.27
N ILE A 106 22.40 -5.03 -12.19
CA ILE A 106 21.52 -4.40 -11.20
C ILE A 106 22.21 -3.17 -10.57
N ARG A 107 23.48 -3.31 -10.15
CA ARG A 107 24.23 -2.19 -9.56
C ARG A 107 24.39 -1.02 -10.53
N GLN A 108 24.67 -1.31 -11.80
CA GLN A 108 24.82 -0.27 -12.82
C GLN A 108 23.49 0.44 -13.09
N CYS A 109 22.40 -0.32 -13.20
CA CYS A 109 21.06 0.23 -13.35
C CYS A 109 20.69 1.14 -12.15
N GLN A 110 20.95 0.69 -10.92
CA GLN A 110 20.69 1.49 -9.71
C GLN A 110 21.47 2.82 -9.71
N ARG A 111 22.74 2.82 -10.14
CA ARG A 111 23.55 4.04 -10.27
C ARG A 111 22.97 5.02 -11.28
N GLN A 112 22.51 4.54 -12.43
CA GLN A 112 21.86 5.37 -13.45
C GLN A 112 20.63 6.10 -12.89
N PHE A 113 19.82 5.43 -12.05
CA PHE A 113 18.69 6.06 -11.38
C PHE A 113 19.13 7.17 -10.41
N SER A 114 20.19 6.94 -9.62
CA SER A 114 20.73 7.96 -8.71
C SER A 114 21.29 9.20 -9.44
N GLU A 115 21.94 9.00 -10.57
CA GLU A 115 22.45 10.08 -11.42
C GLU A 115 21.29 10.89 -12.03
N SER A 116 20.23 10.22 -12.52
CA SER A 116 19.05 10.88 -13.07
C SER A 116 18.20 11.65 -12.06
N SER A 117 18.18 11.24 -10.78
CA SER A 117 17.49 12.00 -9.73
C SER A 117 18.20 13.30 -9.33
N THR A 118 19.49 13.41 -9.62
CA THR A 118 20.29 14.60 -9.29
C THR A 118 20.10 15.71 -10.34
N SER A 119 19.71 15.36 -11.58
CA SER A 119 19.43 16.32 -12.65
C SER A 119 17.99 16.88 -12.65
N ILE A 120 17.07 16.32 -11.86
CA ILE A 120 15.64 16.73 -11.80
C ILE A 120 15.32 17.53 -10.51
N GLY A 121 16.30 17.77 -9.63
CA GLY A 121 16.14 18.51 -8.37
C GLY A 121 15.85 20.02 -8.50
N GLY A 122 15.27 20.48 -9.62
CA GLY A 122 14.99 21.89 -9.92
C GLY A 122 13.53 22.26 -10.07
N VAL A 123 12.57 21.32 -10.01
CA VAL A 123 11.14 21.68 -10.09
C VAL A 123 10.33 20.74 -9.21
N ILE A 124 9.94 21.23 -8.04
CA ILE A 124 8.62 21.14 -7.39
C ILE A 124 8.82 21.85 -6.05
N SER A 125 8.51 23.14 -6.05
CA SER A 125 8.18 23.94 -4.86
C SER A 125 6.67 24.08 -4.79
#